data_AF-A0A4P7GL28-F1
#
_entry.id   AF-A0A4P7GL28-F1
#
_cell.length_a   1.000
_cell.length_b   1.000
_cell.length_c   1.000
_cell.angle_alpha   90.00
_cell.angle_beta   90.00
_cell.angle_gamma   90.00
#
_symmetry.space_group_name_H-M   'P 1'
#
loop_
_entity.id
_entity.type
_entity.pdbx_description
1 polymer ?
#
loop_
_entity_poly.entity_id
_entity_poly.type
_entity_poly.pdbx_seq_one_letter_code
_entity_poly.pdbx_strand_id
1 'polypeptide(L)' 'MTPRVRLYVRDGCHLCEAAREVVARVCADLGETWDEVDIDTDPALQDRYGEEIPVTLVDGRQHDFWRVDETRLRTALLG' A
#
# COMPACT_ATOMS: atom_id res chain seq x y z
N MET A 1 -5.03 1.48 -16.93
CA MET A 1 -3.92 2.26 -16.33
C MET A 1 -3.67 1.63 -14.98
N THR A 2 -2.49 1.06 -14.77
CA THR A 2 -2.15 0.46 -13.47
C THR A 2 -1.83 1.62 -12.52
N PRO A 3 -2.43 1.67 -11.33
CA PRO A 3 -2.11 2.72 -10.37
C PRO A 3 -0.64 2.63 -9.98
N ARG A 4 -0.04 3.79 -9.71
CA ARG A 4 1.38 3.88 -9.36
C ARG A 4 1.63 3.26 -7.99
N VAL A 5 0.69 3.46 -7.07
CA VAL A 5 0.74 2.89 -5.72
C VAL A 5 -0.35 1.85 -5.54
N ARG A 6 0.00 0.73 -4.93
CA ARG A 6 -0.96 -0.30 -4.52
C ARG A 6 -0.79 -0.64 -3.06
N LEU A 7 -1.88 -0.64 -2.31
CA LEU A 7 -1.90 -1.06 -0.91
C LEU A 7 -2.61 -2.40 -0.78
N TYR A 8 -1.89 -3.44 -0.36
CA TYR A 8 -2.49 -4.71 0.04
C TYR A 8 -2.94 -4.61 1.49
N VAL A 9 -4.20 -4.93 1.73
CA VAL A 9 -4.85 -4.86 3.04
C VAL A 9 -5.63 -6.14 3.33
N ARG A 10 -6.12 -6.25 4.55
CA ARG A 10 -7.16 -7.20 4.92
C ARG A 10 -8.18 -6.56 5.84
N ASP A 11 -9.36 -7.15 5.93
CA ASP A 11 -10.39 -6.71 6.85
C ASP A 11 -9.97 -6.86 8.32
N GLY A 12 -10.39 -5.90 9.15
CA GLY A 12 -10.15 -5.90 10.59
C GLY A 12 -8.70 -5.58 11.02
N CYS A 13 -7.86 -5.05 10.14
CA CYS A 13 -6.47 -4.70 10.46
C CYS A 13 -6.27 -3.20 10.72
N HIS A 14 -6.01 -2.83 11.98
CA HIS A 14 -5.72 -1.44 12.36
C HIS A 14 -4.47 -0.85 11.68
N LEU A 15 -3.46 -1.67 11.39
CA LEU A 15 -2.28 -1.22 10.66
C LEU A 15 -2.64 -0.82 9.22
N CYS A 16 -3.60 -1.52 8.59
CA CYS A 16 -4.09 -1.18 7.25
C CYS A 16 -4.82 0.16 7.24
N GLU A 17 -5.59 0.49 8.28
CA GLU A 17 -6.24 1.79 8.42
C GLU A 17 -5.20 2.93 8.44
N ALA A 18 -4.16 2.80 9.28
CA ALA A 18 -3.08 3.78 9.34
C ALA A 18 -2.30 3.90 8.02
N ALA A 19 -2.03 2.77 7.37
CA ALA A 19 -1.37 2.76 6.06
C ALA A 19 -2.23 3.48 5.00
N ARG A 20 -3.54 3.24 4.99
CA ARG A 20 -4.50 3.87 4.07
C ARG A 20 -4.49 5.39 4.21
N GLU A 21 -4.49 5.90 5.43
CA GLU A 21 -4.43 7.35 5.69
C GLU A 21 -3.14 7.97 5.13
N VAL A 22 -2.00 7.32 5.35
CA VAL A 22 -0.70 7.78 4.84
C VAL A 22 -0.67 7.77 3.32
N VAL A 23 -1.05 6.65 2.68
CA VAL A 23 -1.05 6.51 1.22
C VAL A 23 -2.02 7.51 0.58
N ALA A 24 -3.24 7.61 1.09
CA ALA A 24 -4.26 8.52 0.57
C ALA A 24 -3.78 9.98 0.62
N ARG A 25 -3.22 10.40 1.75
CA ARG A 25 -2.69 11.76 1.92
C ARG A 25 -1.54 12.04 0.97
N VAL A 26 -0.53 11.16 0.92
CA VAL A 26 0.65 11.36 0.05
C VAL A 26 0.25 11.39 -1.43
N CYS A 27 -0.60 10.46 -1.87
CA CYS A 27 -1.03 10.42 -3.25
C CYS A 27 -1.87 11.66 -3.61
N ALA A 28 -2.74 12.12 -2.71
CA ALA A 28 -3.49 13.36 -2.91
C ALA A 28 -2.57 14.59 -3.01
N ASP A 29 -1.56 14.69 -2.14
CA ASP A 29 -0.59 15.80 -2.14
C ASP A 29 0.25 15.84 -3.43
N LEU A 30 0.57 14.67 -3.99
CA LEU A 30 1.41 14.55 -5.19
C LEU A 30 0.61 14.42 -6.50
N GLY A 31 -0.72 14.33 -6.43
CA GLY A 31 -1.58 14.10 -7.60
C GLY A 31 -1.44 12.70 -8.20
N GLU A 32 -1.00 11.73 -7.42
CA GLU A 32 -0.78 10.35 -7.84
C GLU A 32 -2.03 9.48 -7.65
N THR A 33 -2.14 8.43 -8.46
CA THR A 33 -3.25 7.46 -8.35
C THR A 33 -2.81 6.22 -7.57
N TRP A 34 -3.70 5.73 -6.72
CA TRP A 34 -3.48 4.53 -5.93
C TRP A 34 -4.72 3.64 -5.87
N ASP A 35 -4.52 2.35 -5.67
CA ASP A 35 -5.58 1.38 -5.38
C ASP A 35 -5.30 0.57 -4.12
N GLU A 36 -6.36 -0.07 -3.64
CA GLU A 36 -6.32 -1.01 -2.53
C GLU A 36 -6.80 -2.38 -3.01
N VAL A 37 -6.13 -3.42 -2.53
CA VAL A 37 -6.48 -4.81 -2.83
C VAL A 37 -6.57 -5.58 -1.53
N ASP A 38 -7.73 -6.17 -1.29
CA ASP A 38 -7.93 -7.09 -0.17
C ASP A 38 -7.30 -8.45 -0.50
N ILE A 39 -6.29 -8.84 0.28
CA ILE A 39 -5.62 -10.12 0.10
C ILE A 39 -6.55 -11.30 0.39
N ASP A 40 -7.57 -11.14 1.24
CA ASP A 40 -8.46 -12.23 1.64
C ASP A 40 -9.33 -12.71 0.46
N THR A 41 -9.36 -11.93 -0.64
CA THR A 41 -10.04 -12.29 -1.90
C THR A 41 -9.24 -13.22 -2.82
N ASP A 42 -7.93 -13.38 -2.60
CA ASP A 42 -7.05 -14.20 -3.45
C ASP A 42 -6.08 -15.03 -2.58
N PRO A 43 -6.20 -16.37 -2.56
CA PRO A 43 -5.30 -17.25 -1.80
C PRO A 43 -3.81 -17.03 -2.12
N ALA A 44 -3.46 -16.68 -3.35
CA ALA A 44 -2.06 -16.43 -3.72
C ALA A 44 -1.53 -15.12 -3.09
N LEU A 45 -2.40 -14.12 -2.89
CA LEU A 45 -2.04 -12.91 -2.16
C LEU A 45 -1.94 -13.16 -0.65
N GLN A 46 -2.81 -14.02 -0.09
CA GLN A 46 -2.71 -14.42 1.32
C GLN A 46 -1.39 -15.14 1.60
N ASP A 47 -1.05 -16.14 0.79
CA ASP A 47 0.20 -16.88 0.92
C ASP A 47 1.43 -15.97 0.79
N ARG A 48 1.34 -14.93 -0.04
CA ARG A 48 2.45 -14.02 -0.30
C ARG A 48 2.61 -12.91 0.74
N TYR A 49 1.50 -12.31 1.19
CA TYR A 49 1.52 -11.06 1.96
C TYR A 49 0.84 -11.17 3.32
N GLY A 50 0.24 -12.31 3.67
CA GLY A 50 -0.54 -12.47 4.89
C GLY A 50 0.23 -12.17 6.18
N GLU A 51 1.52 -12.44 6.23
CA GLU A 51 2.39 -12.16 7.39
C GLU A 51 2.98 -10.74 7.40
N GLU A 52 2.94 -10.04 6.26
CA GLU A 52 3.59 -8.74 6.05
C GLU A 52 2.59 -7.57 6.04
N ILE A 53 1.29 -7.85 6.11
CA ILE A 53 0.25 -6.84 5.87
C ILE A 53 0.22 -5.73 6.94
N PRO A 54 -0.08 -4.46 6.57
CA PRO A 54 -0.27 -3.89 5.22
C PRO A 54 1.01 -3.90 4.38
N VAL A 55 0.89 -4.17 3.06
CA VAL A 55 2.02 -4.10 2.12
C VAL A 55 1.77 -3.03 1.06
N THR A 56 2.71 -2.10 0.88
CA THR A 56 2.62 -1.07 -0.17
C THR A 56 3.56 -1.39 -1.31
N LEU A 57 3.07 -1.28 -2.54
CA LEU A 57 3.85 -1.33 -3.76
C LEU A 57 3.88 0.05 -4.40
N VAL A 58 5.03 0.41 -4.95
CA VAL A 58 5.24 1.57 -5.82
C VAL A 58 5.80 1.07 -7.14
N ASP A 59 5.17 1.43 -8.26
CA ASP A 59 5.58 1.01 -9.60
C ASP A 59 5.72 -0.53 -9.73
N GLY A 60 4.82 -1.27 -9.07
CA GLY A 60 4.79 -2.74 -9.04
C GLY A 60 5.86 -3.40 -8.15
N ARG A 61 6.66 -2.62 -7.42
CA ARG A 61 7.70 -3.12 -6.51
C ARG A 61 7.29 -2.90 -5.06
N GLN A 62 7.45 -3.91 -4.21
CA GLN A 62 7.19 -3.78 -2.78
C GLN A 62 8.09 -2.70 -2.18
N HIS A 63 7.46 -1.74 -1.51
CA HIS A 63 8.07 -0.53 -0.96
C HIS A 63 8.15 -0.58 0.58
N ASP A 64 7.04 -0.93 1.21
CA ASP A 64 6.89 -1.01 2.67
C ASP A 64 5.95 -2.15 3.08
N PHE A 65 6.10 -2.60 4.32
CA PHE A 65 5.24 -3.59 4.97
C PHE A 65 5.10 -3.32 6.48
N TRP A 66 4.02 -3.80 7.12
CA TRP A 66 3.56 -3.49 8.49
C TRP A 66 3.23 -2.02 8.80
N ARG A 67 4.09 -1.10 8.39
CA ARG A 67 3.91 0.34 8.55
C ARG A 67 4.40 1.05 7.29
N VAL A 68 3.59 1.95 6.78
CA VAL A 68 3.97 2.83 5.66
C VAL A 68 4.64 4.06 6.22
N ASP A 69 5.88 4.31 5.82
CA ASP A 69 6.56 5.55 6.16
C ASP A 69 6.24 6.62 5.11
N GLU A 70 5.61 7.69 5.57
CA GLU A 70 5.18 8.80 4.71
C GLU A 70 6.36 9.46 3.96
N THR A 71 7.51 9.58 4.61
CA THR A 71 8.69 10.24 4.03
C THR A 71 9.31 9.34 2.95
N ARG A 72 9.41 8.03 3.22
CA ARG A 72 9.89 7.05 2.23
C ARG A 72 8.95 6.98 1.03
N LEU A 73 7.64 6.96 1.26
CA LEU A 73 6.65 6.92 0.19
C LEU A 73 6.73 8.17 -0.70
N ARG A 74 6.77 9.37 -0.11
CA ARG A 74 6.97 10.61 -0.87
C ARG A 74 8.25 10.58 -1.69
N THR A 75 9.35 10.14 -1.09
CA THR A 75 10.64 10.05 -1.78
C THR A 75 10.57 9.10 -2.98
N ALA A 76 9.86 7.97 -2.85
CA ALA A 76 9.69 7.01 -3.94
C ALA A 76 8.81 7.53 -5.09
N LEU A 77 7.88 8.45 -4.82
CA LEU A 77 6.97 9.01 -5.83
C LEU A 77 7.54 10.26 -6.53
N LEU A 78 8.44 10.98 -5.87
CA LEU A 78 9.12 12.16 -6.41
C LEU A 78 10.39 11.83 -7.23
N GLY A 79 10.91 10.61 -7.08
CA GLY A 79 12.01 10.07 -7.89
C GLY A 79 11.54 9.49 -9.21
#